data_AF-A0A8T7DQX3-F1
#
_entry.id   AF-A0A8T7DQX3-F1
#
_cell.length_a   1.000
_cell.length_b   1.000
_cell.length_c   1.000
_cell.angle_alpha   90.00
_cell.angle_beta   90.00
_cell.angle_gamma   90.00
#
_symmetry.space_group_name_H-M   'P 1'
#
loop_
_entity.id
_entity.type
_entity.pdbx_description
1 polymer ?
#
loop_
_entity_poly.entity_id
_entity_poly.type
_entity_poly.pdbx_seq_one_letter_code
_entity_poly.pdbx_strand_id
1 'polypeptide(L)'
;MFKQTLLIIAASLLLSACGKGGISDFSAPENTPVAQVFKEGCVRCHGSDGGGMLFGLMFALEPQGKSATELATTILSGREKMPAFAALSEKQRMALANHILALRNTEAK
;
A
#
# COMPACT_ATOMS: atom_id res chain seq x y z
N MET A 1 22.26 -42.34 36.00
CA MET A 1 22.71 -42.80 34.67
C MET A 1 22.22 -41.80 33.63
N PHE A 2 23.12 -40.93 33.18
CA PHE A 2 22.89 -39.97 32.11
C PHE A 2 22.72 -40.71 30.77
N LYS A 3 21.59 -40.54 30.10
CA LYS A 3 21.45 -40.89 28.68
C LYS A 3 20.93 -39.69 27.91
N GLN A 4 21.89 -39.11 27.21
CA GLN A 4 21.77 -38.12 26.16
C GLN A 4 21.04 -38.75 24.96
N THR A 5 19.87 -38.23 24.63
CA THR A 5 19.21 -38.44 23.33
C THR A 5 18.77 -37.06 22.86
N LEU A 6 19.69 -36.35 22.20
CA LEU A 6 19.68 -36.15 20.75
C LEU A 6 18.52 -35.25 20.29
N LEU A 7 18.83 -33.95 20.26
CA LEU A 7 18.44 -32.95 19.26
C LEU A 7 17.58 -33.48 18.09
N ILE A 8 16.32 -33.08 18.04
CA ILE A 8 15.67 -32.62 16.79
C ILE A 8 14.90 -31.34 17.12
N ILE A 9 15.59 -30.21 16.96
CA ILE A 9 14.96 -28.89 16.87
C ILE A 9 14.28 -28.86 15.50
N ALA A 10 12.99 -29.21 15.44
CA ALA A 10 12.16 -28.88 14.28
C ALA A 10 11.82 -27.38 14.37
N ALA A 11 12.83 -26.54 14.16
CA ALA A 11 12.64 -25.15 13.80
C ALA A 11 12.05 -25.17 12.39
N SER A 12 10.73 -25.23 12.29
CA SER A 12 10.02 -24.88 11.08
C SER A 12 10.29 -23.41 10.81
N LEU A 13 11.31 -23.16 9.99
CA LEU A 13 11.69 -21.85 9.47
C LEU A 13 10.47 -21.21 8.78
N LEU A 14 9.76 -20.37 9.54
CA LEU A 14 9.05 -19.21 9.02
C LEU A 14 10.11 -18.25 8.48
N LEU A 15 10.45 -18.30 7.19
CA LEU A 15 10.97 -17.14 6.45
C LEU A 15 11.11 -17.45 4.95
N SER A 16 10.01 -17.29 4.21
CA SER A 16 10.08 -17.01 2.78
C SER A 16 9.17 -15.83 2.46
N ALA A 17 9.63 -14.65 2.86
CA ALA A 17 9.13 -13.39 2.34
C ALA A 17 10.33 -12.52 1.93
N CYS A 18 11.10 -13.01 0.95
CA CYS A 18 11.99 -12.12 0.21
C CYS A 18 11.12 -11.18 -0.61
N GLY A 19 10.88 -9.98 -0.07
CA GLY A 19 10.27 -8.85 -0.76
C GLY A 19 11.14 -8.39 -1.94
N LYS A 20 11.05 -9.12 -3.04
CA LYS A 20 11.65 -8.79 -4.34
C LYS A 20 10.54 -8.60 -5.39
N GLY A 21 9.50 -7.87 -5.00
CA GLY A 21 8.50 -7.31 -5.91
C GLY A 21 8.60 -5.80 -5.87
N GLY A 22 8.80 -5.15 -7.01
CA GLY A 22 8.55 -3.72 -7.12
C GLY A 22 7.10 -3.42 -6.78
N ILE A 23 6.78 -2.15 -6.48
CA ILE A 23 5.38 -1.71 -6.31
C ILE A 23 4.52 -1.91 -7.58
N SER A 24 5.14 -2.27 -8.70
CA SER A 24 4.48 -2.67 -9.96
C SER A 24 3.54 -3.87 -9.82
N ASP A 25 3.81 -4.77 -8.87
CA ASP A 25 3.08 -6.04 -8.70
C ASP A 25 2.32 -6.09 -7.37
N PHE A 26 2.05 -4.93 -6.77
CA PHE A 26 1.34 -4.86 -5.51
C PHE A 26 -0.10 -5.40 -5.66
N SER A 27 -0.42 -6.37 -4.81
CA SER A 27 -1.74 -6.97 -4.68
C SER A 27 -2.08 -7.15 -3.20
N ALA A 28 -3.37 -7.20 -2.89
CA ALA A 28 -3.86 -7.46 -1.54
C ALA A 28 -5.13 -8.32 -1.63
N PRO A 29 -5.39 -9.23 -0.66
CA PRO A 29 -6.68 -9.93 -0.58
C PRO A 29 -7.87 -8.97 -0.59
N GLU A 30 -8.98 -9.36 -1.22
CA GLU A 30 -10.15 -8.49 -1.46
C GLU A 30 -10.70 -7.81 -0.19
N ASN A 31 -10.64 -8.48 0.95
CA ASN A 31 -11.17 -8.00 2.22
C ASN A 31 -10.12 -7.29 3.11
N THR A 32 -8.94 -6.98 2.56
CA THR A 32 -7.91 -6.23 3.29
C THR A 32 -8.42 -4.83 3.62
N PRO A 33 -8.32 -4.36 4.88
CA PRO A 33 -8.72 -3.01 5.24
C PRO A 33 -8.02 -1.96 4.39
N VAL A 34 -8.75 -0.96 3.88
CA VAL A 34 -8.20 0.06 2.96
C VAL A 34 -6.99 0.80 3.54
N ALA A 35 -7.00 1.08 4.85
CA ALA A 35 -5.88 1.73 5.53
C ALA A 35 -4.60 0.88 5.47
N GLN A 36 -4.73 -0.45 5.52
CA GLN A 36 -3.60 -1.36 5.37
C GLN A 36 -3.09 -1.37 3.92
N VAL A 37 -4.00 -1.45 2.94
CA VAL A 37 -3.65 -1.36 1.52
C VAL A 37 -2.91 -0.05 1.21
N PHE A 38 -3.38 1.08 1.75
CA PHE A 38 -2.73 2.38 1.60
C PHE A 38 -1.34 2.39 2.27
N LYS A 39 -1.23 1.87 3.50
CA LYS A 39 0.03 1.77 4.24
C LYS A 39 1.10 0.99 3.49
N GLU A 40 0.73 -0.15 2.92
CA GLU A 40 1.67 -1.05 2.27
C GLU A 40 2.01 -0.62 0.84
N GLY A 41 1.03 -0.07 0.10
CA GLY A 41 1.17 0.26 -1.32
C GLY A 41 1.53 1.72 -1.61
N CYS A 42 1.13 2.68 -0.78
CA CYS A 42 1.12 4.10 -1.14
C CYS A 42 2.07 4.96 -0.28
N VAL A 43 2.17 4.68 1.01
CA VAL A 43 2.83 5.53 2.01
C VAL A 43 4.31 5.76 1.72
N ARG A 44 5.00 4.82 1.06
CA ARG A 44 6.42 4.96 0.74
C ARG A 44 6.75 6.23 -0.07
N CYS A 45 5.81 6.67 -0.91
CA CYS A 45 5.96 7.90 -1.69
C CYS A 45 5.00 9.00 -1.21
N HIS A 46 3.79 8.64 -0.81
CA HIS A 46 2.75 9.63 -0.49
C HIS A 46 2.73 10.05 0.98
N GLY A 47 3.48 9.40 1.87
CA GLY A 47 3.38 9.63 3.31
C GLY A 47 2.11 9.04 3.92
N SER A 48 2.09 8.84 5.23
CA SER A 48 0.95 8.25 5.96
C SER A 48 -0.28 9.14 6.00
N ASP A 49 -0.06 10.44 5.91
CA ASP A 49 -1.05 11.53 5.90
C ASP A 49 -1.32 12.06 4.48
N GLY A 50 -0.68 11.48 3.46
CA GLY A 50 -0.73 12.01 2.10
C GLY A 50 0.13 13.27 1.91
N GLY A 51 0.94 13.65 2.89
CA GLY A 51 1.78 14.84 2.87
C GLY A 51 3.00 14.73 1.96
N GLY A 52 3.28 13.57 1.36
CA GLY A 52 4.41 13.37 0.46
C GLY A 52 5.77 13.24 1.16
N MET A 53 6.82 13.14 0.35
CA MET A 53 8.22 13.11 0.79
C MET A 53 8.82 14.53 0.77
N LEU A 54 9.98 14.69 1.40
CA LEU A 54 10.75 15.95 1.43
C LEU A 54 9.89 17.15 1.90
N PHE A 55 9.22 17.01 3.05
CA PHE A 55 8.33 18.04 3.60
C PHE A 55 7.21 18.45 2.62
N GLY A 56 6.68 17.49 1.86
CA GLY A 56 5.60 17.67 0.90
C GLY A 56 5.96 18.32 -0.41
N LEU A 57 7.25 18.57 -0.66
CA LEU A 57 7.71 19.03 -1.97
C LEU A 57 7.57 17.95 -3.05
N MET A 58 7.47 16.67 -2.69
CA MET A 58 7.41 15.56 -3.63
C MET A 58 6.30 14.57 -3.31
N PHE A 59 5.54 14.20 -4.34
CA PHE A 59 4.51 13.16 -4.29
C PHE A 59 3.43 13.37 -3.22
N ALA A 60 3.17 14.62 -2.81
CA ALA A 60 2.00 14.91 -1.99
C ALA A 60 0.71 14.52 -2.73
N LEU A 61 -0.28 14.05 -1.98
CA LEU A 61 -1.59 13.74 -2.53
C LEU A 61 -2.39 15.03 -2.66
N GLU A 62 -2.48 15.52 -3.89
CA GLU A 62 -3.34 16.63 -4.26
C GLU A 62 -4.39 16.15 -5.26
N PRO A 63 -5.62 15.80 -4.79
CA PRO A 63 -6.68 15.32 -5.67
C PRO A 63 -7.11 16.33 -6.73
N GLN A 64 -6.83 17.63 -6.54
CA GLN A 64 -7.11 18.71 -7.51
C GLN A 64 -8.57 18.69 -8.03
N GLY A 65 -9.53 18.40 -7.16
CA GLY A 65 -10.95 18.33 -7.51
C GLY A 65 -11.39 17.07 -8.27
N LYS A 66 -10.51 16.07 -8.46
CA LYS A 66 -10.87 14.79 -9.08
C LYS A 66 -11.89 14.01 -8.25
N SER A 67 -12.79 13.33 -8.95
CA SER A 67 -13.72 12.35 -8.37
C SER A 67 -13.00 11.07 -7.93
N ALA A 68 -13.65 10.28 -7.08
CA ALA A 68 -13.14 8.98 -6.67
C ALA A 68 -12.88 8.04 -7.86
N THR A 69 -13.74 8.08 -8.88
CA THR A 69 -13.60 7.26 -10.10
C THR A 69 -12.37 7.66 -10.92
N GLU A 70 -12.09 8.96 -11.05
CA GLU A 70 -10.89 9.45 -11.75
C GLU A 70 -9.61 9.07 -10.99
N LEU A 71 -9.64 9.15 -9.66
CA LEU A 71 -8.53 8.70 -8.81
C LEU A 71 -8.34 7.18 -8.92
N ALA A 72 -9.42 6.39 -8.88
CA ALA A 72 -9.35 4.93 -9.05
C ALA A 72 -8.78 4.54 -10.42
N THR A 73 -9.11 5.29 -11.47
CA THR A 73 -8.50 5.12 -12.81
C THR A 73 -7.01 5.44 -12.79
N THR A 74 -6.61 6.49 -12.07
CA THR A 74 -5.19 6.83 -11.89
C THR A 74 -4.45 5.74 -11.11
N ILE A 75 -5.07 5.15 -10.08
CA ILE A 75 -4.49 4.03 -9.32
C ILE A 75 -4.34 2.79 -10.21
N LEU A 76 -5.35 2.51 -11.06
CA LEU A 76 -5.30 1.38 -12.00
C LEU A 76 -4.12 1.51 -12.96
N SER A 77 -3.99 2.65 -13.63
CA SER A 77 -3.04 2.84 -14.72
C SER A 77 -1.68 3.37 -14.29
N GLY A 78 -1.57 3.90 -13.07
CA GLY A 78 -0.42 4.70 -12.65
C GLY A 78 -0.35 6.04 -13.38
N ARG A 79 0.62 6.88 -13.00
CA ARG A 79 0.99 8.11 -13.73
C ARG A 79 2.42 8.50 -13.43
N GLU A 80 3.18 8.91 -14.44
CA GLU A 80 4.56 9.38 -14.28
C GLU A 80 5.45 8.41 -13.48
N LYS A 81 5.74 8.73 -12.21
CA LYS A 81 6.54 7.91 -11.28
C LYS A 81 5.69 7.02 -10.36
N MET A 82 4.37 7.22 -10.33
CA MET A 82 3.44 6.35 -9.64
C MET A 82 3.19 5.10 -10.50
N PRO A 83 3.48 3.89 -9.98
CA PRO A 83 3.25 2.66 -10.73
C PRO A 83 1.74 2.40 -10.91
N ALA A 84 1.42 1.52 -11.87
CA ALA A 84 0.10 0.95 -11.99
C ALA A 84 -0.17 -0.06 -10.87
N PHE A 85 -1.39 -0.06 -10.33
CA PHE A 85 -1.87 -1.03 -9.35
C PHE A 85 -2.98 -1.91 -9.96
N ALA A 86 -2.66 -2.54 -11.09
CA ALA A 86 -3.62 -3.30 -11.89
C ALA A 86 -4.12 -4.58 -11.21
N ALA A 87 -3.35 -5.15 -10.27
CA ALA A 87 -3.72 -6.35 -9.54
C ALA A 87 -4.73 -6.10 -8.40
N LEU A 88 -4.97 -4.84 -8.02
CA LEU A 88 -6.06 -4.52 -7.10
C LEU A 88 -7.41 -4.69 -7.80
N SER A 89 -8.46 -5.02 -7.06
CA SER A 89 -9.81 -5.02 -7.60
C SER A 89 -10.33 -3.58 -7.79
N GLU A 90 -11.38 -3.42 -8.58
CA GLU A 90 -12.07 -2.13 -8.70
C GLU A 90 -12.55 -1.61 -7.35
N LYS A 91 -13.11 -2.49 -6.51
CA LYS A 91 -13.57 -2.15 -5.16
C LYS A 91 -12.42 -1.65 -4.30
N GLN A 92 -11.25 -2.30 -4.33
CA GLN A 92 -10.07 -1.85 -3.59
C GLN A 92 -9.57 -0.48 -4.08
N ARG A 93 -9.53 -0.24 -5.40
CA ARG A 93 -9.13 1.06 -5.96
C ARG A 93 -10.11 2.17 -5.60
N MET A 94 -11.41 1.91 -5.65
CA MET A 94 -12.44 2.86 -5.23
C MET A 94 -12.35 3.16 -3.73
N ALA A 95 -12.10 2.16 -2.90
CA ALA A 95 -11.88 2.36 -1.47
C ALA A 95 -10.65 3.24 -1.22
N LEU A 96 -9.53 3.00 -1.91
CA LEU A 96 -8.33 3.84 -1.82
C LEU A 96 -8.60 5.28 -2.27
N ALA A 97 -9.31 5.47 -3.38
CA ALA A 97 -9.68 6.79 -3.87
C ALA A 97 -10.49 7.57 -2.84
N ASN A 98 -11.50 6.93 -2.23
CA ASN A 98 -12.29 7.55 -1.16
C ASN A 98 -11.45 7.84 0.09
N HIS A 99 -10.53 6.94 0.45
CA HIS A 99 -9.60 7.16 1.55
C HIS A 99 -8.71 8.39 1.33
N ILE A 100 -8.19 8.57 0.11
CA ILE A 100 -7.38 9.74 -0.27
C ILE A 100 -8.20 11.04 -0.16
N LEU A 101 -9.43 11.04 -0.67
CA LEU A 101 -10.32 12.21 -0.55
C LEU A 101 -10.60 12.54 0.92
N ALA A 102 -10.87 11.54 1.75
CA ALA A 102 -11.07 11.73 3.18
C ALA A 102 -9.83 12.33 3.86
N LEU A 103 -8.64 11.78 3.61
CA LEU A 103 -7.36 12.29 4.15
C LEU A 103 -7.11 13.76 3.80
N ARG A 104 -7.48 14.19 2.58
CA ARG A 104 -7.23 15.57 2.14
C ARG A 104 -8.33 16.55 2.54
N ASN A 105 -9.54 16.08 2.77
CA ASN A 105 -10.61 16.89 3.32
C ASN A 105 -10.44 17.16 4.83
N THR A 106 -9.74 16.29 5.56
CA THR A 106 -9.46 16.49 7.00
C THR A 106 -8.36 17.51 7.28
N GLU A 107 -7.48 17.77 6.30
CA GLU A 107 -6.33 18.68 6.40
C GLU A 107 -6.60 20.07 5.81
N ALA A 108 -7.75 20.28 5.16
CA ALA A 108 -8.19 21.58 4.66
C ALA A 108 -8.71 22.51 5.78
N LYS A 109 -8.33 22.26 7.04
CA LYS A 109 -8.79 22.99 8.23
C LYS A 109 -7.62 23.42 9.10
#